data_AF-A0A970P4Q9-F1
#
_entry.id   AF-A0A970P4Q9-F1
#
_cell.length_a   1.000
_cell.length_b   1.000
_cell.length_c   1.000
_cell.angle_alpha   90.00
_cell.angle_beta   90.00
_cell.angle_gamma   90.00
#
_symmetry.space_group_name_H-M   'P 1'
#
loop_
_entity.id
_entity.type
_entity.pdbx_description
1 polymer ?
#
loop_
_entity_poly.entity_id
_entity_poly.type
_entity_poly.pdbx_seq_one_letter_code
_entity_poly.pdbx_strand_id
1 'polypeptide(L)' 'MDFIKSWFIDPYNKTGCRFIVIDSYNEEEPINYYLKNDFDFLFSSKEQEIEYLTPPNDELKTRLMIFDLIVLSPDTAE' A
#
# COMPACT_ATOMS: atom_id res chain seq x y z
N MET A 1 8.69 -4.29 -7.51
CA MET A 1 8.77 -2.96 -6.83
C MET A 1 9.92 -2.96 -5.83
N ASP A 2 10.92 -3.81 -6.07
CA ASP A 2 11.63 -4.44 -4.96
C ASP A 2 12.70 -3.51 -4.42
N PHE A 3 13.33 -2.74 -5.31
CA PHE A 3 14.27 -1.70 -4.94
C PHE A 3 13.69 -0.71 -3.91
N ILE A 4 12.48 -0.20 -4.13
CA ILE A 4 11.85 0.77 -3.23
C ILE A 4 11.55 0.10 -1.89
N LYS A 5 10.94 -1.09 -1.91
CA LYS A 5 10.63 -1.85 -0.69
C LYS A 5 11.89 -2.17 0.13
N SER A 6 12.95 -2.63 -0.53
CA SER A 6 14.25 -2.93 0.10
C SER A 6 14.91 -1.69 0.67
N TRP A 7 14.82 -0.54 -0.01
CA TRP A 7 15.34 0.72 0.54
C TRP A 7 14.64 1.07 1.86
N PHE A 8 13.33 0.88 1.98
CA PHE A 8 12.59 1.22 3.20
C PHE A 8 12.98 0.38 4.43
N ILE A 9 13.53 -0.82 4.23
CA ILE A 9 14.03 -1.69 5.31
C ILE A 9 15.55 -1.65 5.46
N ASP A 10 16.25 -0.83 4.67
CA ASP A 10 17.71 -0.72 4.75
C ASP A 10 18.13 -0.25 6.16
N PRO A 11 19.12 -0.90 6.80
CA PRO A 11 19.55 -0.54 8.16
C PRO A 11 20.03 0.90 8.32
N TYR A 12 20.50 1.54 7.24
CA TYR A 12 20.93 2.93 7.23
C TYR A 12 19.78 3.90 6.92
N ASN A 13 18.63 3.40 6.48
CA ASN A 13 17.44 4.20 6.32
C ASN A 13 16.74 4.42 7.67
N LYS A 14 16.83 5.65 8.18
CA LYS A 14 16.31 6.03 9.50
C LYS A 14 14.78 6.19 9.57
N THR A 15 14.06 6.02 8.46
CA THR A 15 12.62 6.30 8.43
C THR A 15 11.75 5.23 9.11
N GLY A 16 12.30 4.05 9.43
CA GLY A 16 11.66 3.10 10.36
C GLY A 16 10.16 2.87 10.13
N CYS A 17 9.75 2.68 8.88
CA CYS A 17 8.35 2.52 8.51
C CYS A 17 7.99 1.03 8.45
N ARG A 18 6.85 0.65 9.06
CA ARG A 18 6.31 -0.71 8.94
C ARG A 18 5.50 -0.90 7.66
N PHE A 19 4.86 0.14 7.16
CA PHE A 19 3.94 0.03 6.02
C PHE A 19 4.34 1.00 4.91
N ILE A 20 4.13 0.57 3.66
CA ILE A 20 4.03 1.48 2.51
C ILE A 20 2.55 1.61 2.20
N VAL A 21 2.04 2.84 2.17
CA VAL A 21 0.68 3.15 1.72
C VAL A 21 0.78 3.95 0.43
N ILE A 22 -0.03 3.58 -0.57
CA ILE A 22 -0.08 4.25 -1.86
C ILE A 22 -1.52 4.60 -2.25
N ASP A 23 -1.67 5.72 -2.93
CA ASP A 23 -2.88 6.08 -3.68
C ASP A 23 -2.74 5.56 -5.11
N SER A 24 -3.35 4.41 -5.41
CA SER A 24 -3.43 3.91 -6.79
C SER A 24 -4.58 4.60 -7.51
N TYR A 25 -4.42 5.00 -8.77
CA TYR A 25 -5.57 5.37 -9.59
C TYR A 25 -6.60 4.24 -9.60
N ASN A 26 -7.88 4.60 -9.54
CA ASN A 26 -8.99 3.64 -9.53
C ASN A 26 -9.30 3.10 -10.93
N GLU A 27 -8.26 2.59 -11.58
CA GLU A 27 -8.25 2.01 -12.91
C GLU A 27 -7.65 0.60 -12.83
N GLU A 28 -8.02 -0.28 -13.76
CA GLU A 28 -7.64 -1.69 -13.71
C GLU A 28 -6.12 -1.89 -13.79
N GLU A 29 -5.44 -1.17 -14.69
CA GLU A 29 -3.99 -1.34 -14.90
C GLU A 29 -3.14 -0.99 -13.66
N PRO A 30 -3.29 0.20 -13.04
CA PRO A 30 -2.56 0.55 -11.82
C PRO A 30 -2.86 -0.38 -10.64
N ILE A 31 -4.15 -0.70 -10.41
CA ILE A 31 -4.55 -1.62 -9.34
C ILE A 31 -3.88 -2.97 -9.53
N ASN A 32 -3.97 -3.55 -10.74
CA ASN A 32 -3.36 -4.84 -11.04
C ASN A 32 -1.83 -4.81 -10.92
N TYR A 33 -1.18 -3.69 -11.20
CA TYR A 33 0.25 -3.54 -10.96
C TYR A 33 0.58 -3.67 -9.47
N TYR A 34 -0.13 -2.97 -8.59
CA TYR A 34 0.13 -3.02 -7.16
C TYR A 34 -0.25 -4.37 -6.53
N LEU A 35 -1.37 -4.98 -6.95
CA LEU A 35 -1.75 -6.34 -6.54
C LEU A 35 -0.66 -7.37 -6.91
N LYS A 36 -0.06 -7.27 -8.11
CA LYS A 36 1.06 -8.13 -8.53
C LYS A 36 2.34 -7.89 -7.73
N ASN A 37 2.43 -6.78 -7.01
CA ASN A 37 3.51 -6.44 -6.11
C ASN A 37 3.06 -6.59 -4.65
N ASP A 38 2.11 -7.48 -4.35
CA ASP A 38 1.68 -7.87 -3.00
C ASP A 38 1.10 -6.73 -2.14
N PHE A 39 0.65 -5.63 -2.76
CA PHE A 39 -0.13 -4.64 -2.05
C PHE A 39 -1.58 -5.11 -1.93
N ASP A 40 -2.18 -4.90 -0.77
CA ASP A 40 -3.59 -5.16 -0.51
C ASP A 40 -4.39 -3.86 -0.41
N PHE A 41 -5.70 -3.92 -0.60
CA PHE A 41 -6.55 -2.76 -0.32
C PHE A 41 -6.56 -2.45 1.18
N LEU A 42 -6.42 -1.16 1.53
CA LEU A 42 -6.45 -0.73 2.93
C LEU A 42 -7.85 -0.90 3.55
N PHE A 43 -8.89 -0.66 2.76
CA PHE A 43 -10.28 -0.83 3.16
C PHE A 43 -10.82 -2.19 2.73
N SER A 44 -11.73 -2.74 3.52
CA SER A 44 -12.34 -4.05 3.24
C SER A 44 -13.33 -4.00 2.09
N SER A 45 -13.91 -2.82 1.80
CA SER A 45 -14.80 -2.63 0.65
C SER A 45 -14.67 -1.22 0.06
N LYS A 46 -15.09 -1.08 -1.20
CA LYS A 46 -15.08 0.20 -1.90
C LYS A 46 -16.08 1.19 -1.28
N GLU A 47 -17.22 0.70 -0.81
CA GLU A 47 -18.27 1.49 -0.17
C GLU A 47 -17.77 2.11 1.13
N GLN A 48 -17.06 1.32 1.94
CA GLN A 48 -16.41 1.81 3.15
C GLN A 48 -15.42 2.93 2.82
N GLU A 49 -14.58 2.73 1.81
CA GLU A 49 -13.57 3.71 1.40
C GLU A 49 -14.20 5.02 0.90
N ILE A 50 -15.29 4.94 0.13
CA ILE A 50 -16.08 6.11 -0.31
C ILE A 50 -16.62 6.88 0.90
N GLU A 51 -17.21 6.18 1.87
CA GLU A 51 -17.80 6.79 3.07
C GLU A 51 -16.76 7.60 3.87
N TYR A 52 -15.52 7.10 3.98
CA TYR A 52 -14.48 7.75 4.77
C TYR A 52 -13.68 8.82 4.03
N LEU A 53 -13.44 8.66 2.72
CA LEU A 53 -12.47 9.48 1.99
C LEU A 53 -13.08 10.39 0.94
N THR A 54 -14.30 10.11 0.48
CA THR A 54 -14.89 10.81 -0.66
C THR A 54 -16.00 11.76 -0.20
N PRO A 55 -15.98 13.04 -0.60
CA PRO A 55 -17.09 13.95 -0.35
C PRO A 55 -18.42 13.40 -0.91
N PRO A 56 -19.57 13.77 -0.34
CA PRO A 56 -20.87 13.38 -0.88
C PRO A 56 -21.00 13.78 -2.36
N ASN A 57 -21.41 12.82 -3.20
CA ASN A 57 -21.58 12.97 -4.66
C ASN A 57 -20.29 13.16 -5.48
N ASP A 58 -19.11 12.84 -4.95
CA ASP A 58 -17.90 12.66 -5.77
C ASP A 58 -17.61 11.17 -5.98
N GLU A 59 -16.78 10.87 -7.00
CA GLU A 59 -16.34 9.51 -7.30
C GLU A 59 -14.99 9.22 -6.64
N LEU A 60 -14.78 7.95 -6.28
CA LEU A 60 -13.50 7.49 -5.75
C LEU A 60 -12.45 7.44 -6.86
N LYS A 61 -11.55 8.43 -6.90
CA LYS A 61 -10.52 8.60 -7.94
C LYS A 61 -9.28 7.72 -7.70
N THR A 62 -8.96 7.46 -6.45
CA THR A 62 -7.84 6.60 -6.04
C THR A 62 -8.30 5.53 -5.06
N ARG A 63 -7.55 4.43 -5.00
CA ARG A 63 -7.71 3.35 -4.01
C ARG A 63 -6.48 3.37 -3.12
N LEU A 64 -6.68 3.44 -1.80
CA LEU A 64 -5.61 3.23 -0.84
C LEU A 64 -5.24 1.76 -0.80
N MET A 65 -3.97 1.48 -1.07
CA MET A 65 -3.39 0.16 -0.97
C MET A 65 -2.17 0.18 -0.04
N ILE A 66 -1.91 -0.94 0.62
CA ILE A 66 -0.92 -1.07 1.68
C ILE A 66 -0.03 -2.30 1.46
N PHE A 67 1.24 -2.18 1.82
CA PHE A 67 2.20 -3.28 1.89
C PHE A 67 2.87 -3.27 3.27
N ASP A 68 2.84 -4.40 3.99
CA ASP A 68 3.55 -4.56 5.28
C ASP A 68 5.02 -4.95 5.00
N LEU A 69 5.94 -4.05 5.31
CA LEU A 69 7.38 -4.25 5.15
C LEU A 69 7.94 -5.31 6.10
N ILE A 70 7.20 -5.70 7.16
CA ILE A 70 7.65 -6.72 8.11
C ILE A 70 7.95 -8.06 7.42
N VAL A 71 7.24 -8.38 6.34
CA VAL A 71 7.42 -9.64 5.59
C VAL A 71 8.76 -9.70 4.87
N LEU A 72 9.43 -8.55 4.73
CA LEU A 72 10.77 -8.44 4.14
C LEU A 72 11.86 -8.24 5.20
N SER A 73 11.48 -8.03 6.47
CA SER A 73 12.47 -7.95 7.54
C SER A 73 13.15 -9.32 7.65
N PRO A 74 14.50 -9.37 7.66
CA PRO A 74 15.19 -10.64 7.85
C PRO A 74 14.74 -11.21 9.19
N ASP A 75 14.27 -12.46 9.19
CA ASP A 75 13.99 -13.19 10.41
C ASP A 75 15.18 -13.00 11.35
N THR A 76 14.96 -12.33 12.48
CA THR A 76 15.78 -12.57 13.66
C THR A 76 15.48 -13.99 14.12
N ALA A 77 15.98 -14.97 13.38
CA ALA A 77 16.13 -16.33 13.86
C ALA A 77 17.17 -16.28 14.97
N GLU A 78 16.70 -16.23 16.22
CA GLU A 78 17.48 -16.55 17.42
C GLU A 78 17.99 -17.99 17.39
#